data_AF-A0A438DV02-F1
#
_entry.id   AF-A0A438DV02-F1
#
_cell.length_a   1.000
_cell.length_b   1.000
_cell.length_c   1.000
_cell.angle_alpha   90.00
_cell.angle_beta   90.00
_cell.angle_gamma   90.00
#
_symmetry.space_group_name_H-M   'P 1'
#
loop_
_entity.id
_entity.type
_entity.pdbx_description
1 polymer ?
#
loop_
_entity_poly.entity_id
_entity_poly.type
_entity_poly.pdbx_seq_one_letter_code
_entity_poly.pdbx_strand_id
1 'polypeptide(L)'
;MEERERECVSKEGERADLCASDGEKNFSGLEARISRWKRSFEVESKTFEIEVERKKGKMQVIIEERKRGVSSWIKMGPDSLGFVVEGLALCIKDTQTGKWVRNWRERGRTYSLSWDENKGGSFIWLGVEDLEKKRFNIFISKGK
;
A
#
# COMPACT_ATOMS: atom_id res chain seq x y z
N MET A 1 19.24 14.47 43.27
CA MET A 1 18.83 13.11 42.85
C MET A 1 18.66 13.19 41.35
N GLU A 2 19.58 12.53 40.66
CA GLU A 2 19.78 12.54 39.20
C GLU A 2 18.80 11.55 38.57
N GLU A 3 18.01 11.99 37.59
CA GLU A 3 17.48 11.09 36.56
C GLU A 3 17.84 11.66 35.19
N ARG A 4 18.75 10.95 34.56
CA ARG A 4 19.36 11.20 33.26
C ARG A 4 18.35 10.82 32.17
N GLU A 5 17.75 11.81 31.54
CA GLU A 5 17.01 11.60 30.29
C GLU A 5 18.01 11.36 29.15
N ARG A 6 17.87 10.22 28.47
CA ARG A 6 18.74 9.81 27.36
C ARG A 6 18.36 10.60 26.11
N GLU A 7 19.30 11.42 25.66
CA GLU A 7 19.28 12.16 24.42
C GLU A 7 19.32 11.20 23.21
N CYS A 8 18.23 11.08 22.46
CA CYS A 8 18.21 10.38 21.18
C CYS A 8 18.58 11.37 20.06
N VAL A 9 19.89 11.50 19.80
CA VAL A 9 20.40 12.18 18.59
C VAL A 9 19.92 11.43 17.35
N SER A 10 18.90 11.98 16.71
CA SER A 10 18.45 11.55 15.40
C SER A 10 19.28 12.34 14.38
N LYS A 11 20.24 11.68 13.72
CA LYS A 11 20.98 12.27 12.60
C LYS A 11 19.98 12.72 11.53
N GLU A 12 20.08 13.99 11.14
CA GLU A 12 19.34 14.60 10.02
C GLU A 12 19.55 13.77 8.74
N GLY A 13 18.60 12.89 8.46
CA GLY A 13 18.32 12.39 7.13
C GLY A 13 17.14 13.19 6.61
N GLU A 14 17.40 14.03 5.61
CA GLU A 14 16.45 14.88 4.88
C GLU A 14 15.08 14.19 4.73
N ARG A 15 14.12 14.62 5.56
CA ARG A 15 12.73 14.17 5.51
C ARG A 15 12.09 14.82 4.28
N ALA A 16 11.88 14.05 3.22
CA ALA A 16 10.93 14.45 2.19
C ALA A 16 9.52 14.41 2.79
N ASP A 17 9.08 15.57 3.28
CA ASP A 17 7.72 15.80 3.72
C ASP A 17 6.78 15.70 2.51
N LEU A 18 5.89 14.70 2.51
CA LEU A 18 4.89 14.54 1.46
C LEU A 18 3.53 14.94 2.04
N CYS A 19 3.34 16.26 2.13
CA CYS A 19 2.02 16.87 2.25
C CYS A 19 1.12 16.41 1.09
N ALA A 20 -0.17 16.24 1.40
CA ALA A 20 -1.19 15.92 0.42
C ALA A 20 -1.32 17.09 -0.56
N SER A 21 -1.12 16.82 -1.84
CA SER A 21 -1.50 17.76 -2.90
C SER A 21 -2.11 16.96 -4.03
N ASP A 22 -3.28 17.44 -4.45
CA ASP A 22 -4.06 17.03 -5.61
C ASP A 22 -3.20 17.15 -6.88
N GLY A 23 -3.21 16.09 -7.70
CA GLY A 23 -2.56 16.09 -9.00
C GLY A 23 -1.74 14.82 -9.24
N GLU A 24 -1.91 14.22 -10.42
CA GLU A 24 -1.21 13.03 -10.91
C GLU A 24 0.28 13.03 -10.52
N LYS A 25 0.62 12.26 -9.48
CA LYS A 25 1.99 11.95 -9.17
C LYS A 25 2.45 10.89 -10.16
N ASN A 26 2.92 11.36 -11.31
CA ASN A 26 3.72 10.59 -12.22
C ASN A 26 4.91 10.01 -11.43
N PHE A 27 4.88 8.69 -11.17
CA PHE A 27 5.97 7.98 -10.50
C PHE A 27 7.30 8.06 -11.27
N SER A 28 7.30 8.59 -12.50
CA SER A 28 8.51 8.90 -13.27
C SER A 28 9.39 9.96 -12.60
N GLY A 29 8.84 10.87 -11.79
CA GLY A 29 9.61 11.82 -10.98
C GLY A 29 10.32 11.19 -9.77
N LEU A 30 9.96 9.95 -9.42
CA LEU A 30 10.56 9.17 -8.33
C LEU A 30 11.91 8.53 -8.72
N GLU A 31 12.22 8.52 -10.03
CA GLU A 31 13.30 7.75 -10.67
C GLU A 31 14.73 8.15 -10.24
N ALA A 32 14.99 9.41 -9.87
CA ALA A 32 16.37 9.89 -9.75
C ALA A 32 16.98 9.84 -8.33
N ARG A 33 16.16 9.73 -7.26
CA ARG A 33 16.67 9.87 -5.88
C ARG A 33 16.22 8.78 -4.89
N ILE A 34 15.29 7.92 -5.26
CA ILE A 34 14.74 6.95 -4.31
C ILE A 34 15.16 5.53 -4.69
N SER A 35 16.26 5.06 -4.11
CA SER A 35 16.63 3.63 -4.17
C SER A 35 15.60 2.75 -3.44
N ARG A 36 14.93 3.32 -2.41
CA ARG A 36 13.93 2.67 -1.56
C ARG A 36 13.02 3.70 -0.91
N TRP A 37 11.71 3.59 -1.11
CA TRP A 37 10.68 4.33 -0.37
C TRP A 37 9.93 3.38 0.54
N LYS A 38 9.60 3.83 1.74
CA LYS A 38 8.87 3.02 2.71
C LYS A 38 7.96 3.89 3.56
N ARG A 39 6.70 3.48 3.72
CA ARG A 39 5.73 4.14 4.59
C ARG A 39 4.87 3.12 5.30
N SER A 40 4.56 3.36 6.56
CA SER A 40 3.61 2.57 7.33
C SER A 40 2.41 3.41 7.74
N PHE A 41 1.27 2.75 7.91
CA PHE A 41 0.05 3.33 8.46
C PHE A 41 -0.75 2.24 9.17
N GLU A 42 -1.65 2.65 10.05
CA GLU A 42 -2.50 1.75 10.81
C GLU A 42 -3.96 1.97 10.44
N VAL A 43 -4.70 0.88 10.31
CA VAL A 43 -6.15 0.90 10.12
C VAL A 43 -6.73 -0.13 11.09
N GLU A 44 -7.56 0.34 12.01
CA GLU A 44 -8.12 -0.48 13.10
C GLU A 44 -7.02 -1.21 13.91
N SER A 45 -6.98 -2.54 13.83
CA SER A 45 -6.00 -3.40 14.52
C SER A 45 -4.97 -4.00 13.55
N LYS A 46 -4.82 -3.42 12.36
CA LYS A 46 -3.88 -3.86 11.32
C LYS A 46 -2.85 -2.75 11.06
N THR A 47 -1.60 -3.15 10.90
CA THR A 47 -0.54 -2.26 10.41
C THR A 47 -0.25 -2.61 8.96
N PHE A 48 -0.21 -1.61 8.11
CA PHE A 48 0.17 -1.74 6.71
C PHE A 48 1.52 -1.09 6.48
N GLU A 49 2.34 -1.72 5.65
CA GLU A 49 3.64 -1.22 5.24
C GLU A 49 3.74 -1.29 3.72
N ILE A 50 3.96 -0.14 3.09
CA ILE A 50 4.18 -0.03 1.66
C ILE A 50 5.65 0.25 1.44
N GLU A 51 6.29 -0.62 0.68
CA GLU A 51 7.68 -0.47 0.27
C GLU A 51 7.77 -0.45 -1.25
N VAL A 52 8.48 0.54 -1.79
CA VAL A 52 8.80 0.65 -3.21
C VAL A 52 10.32 0.60 -3.33
N GLU A 53 10.83 -0.38 -4.05
CA GLU A 53 12.26 -0.64 -4.17
C GLU A 53 12.65 -1.00 -5.60
N ARG A 54 13.89 -0.67 -5.98
CA ARG A 54 14.47 -1.10 -7.25
C ARG A 54 15.38 -2.30 -7.03
N LYS A 55 14.93 -3.50 -7.41
CA LYS A 55 15.71 -4.75 -7.32
C LYS A 55 16.13 -5.23 -8.70
N LYS A 56 17.44 -5.44 -8.91
CA LYS A 56 18.03 -5.90 -10.19
C LYS A 56 17.56 -5.08 -11.40
N GLY A 57 17.53 -3.76 -11.25
CA GLY A 57 17.07 -2.82 -12.29
C GLY A 57 15.54 -2.75 -12.48
N LYS A 58 14.76 -3.53 -11.72
CA LYS A 58 13.29 -3.54 -11.82
C LYS A 58 12.66 -2.92 -10.58
N MET A 59 11.77 -1.94 -10.79
CA MET A 59 10.91 -1.40 -9.75
C MET A 59 9.93 -2.47 -9.28
N GLN A 60 9.74 -2.55 -7.96
CA GLN A 60 8.87 -3.49 -7.27
C GLN A 60 8.18 -2.76 -6.12
N VAL A 61 6.92 -3.12 -5.92
CA VAL A 61 6.09 -2.60 -4.84
C VAL A 61 5.64 -3.76 -3.98
N ILE A 62 5.80 -3.62 -2.67
CA ILE A 62 5.39 -4.61 -1.67
C ILE A 62 4.41 -3.92 -0.73
N ILE A 63 3.24 -4.52 -0.54
CA ILE A 63 2.27 -4.12 0.47
C ILE A 63 2.21 -5.25 1.48
N GLU A 64 2.62 -5.00 2.71
CA GLU A 64 2.52 -5.93 3.82
C GLU A 64 1.40 -5.51 4.77
N GLU A 65 0.57 -6.46 5.18
CA GLU A 65 -0.46 -6.34 6.20
C GLU A 65 -0.04 -7.18 7.41
N ARG A 66 -0.03 -6.60 8.61
CA ARG A 66 0.25 -7.29 9.88
C ARG A 66 -0.93 -7.19 10.83
N LYS A 67 -1.30 -8.32 11.44
CA LYS A 67 -2.36 -8.41 12.46
C LYS A 67 -2.07 -9.55 13.44
N ARG A 68 -2.04 -9.24 14.75
CA ARG A 68 -1.92 -10.25 15.84
C ARG A 68 -0.81 -11.29 15.63
N GLY A 69 0.37 -10.84 15.19
CA GLY A 69 1.52 -11.72 14.95
C GLY A 69 1.51 -12.47 13.61
N VAL A 70 0.48 -12.29 12.78
CA VAL A 70 0.44 -12.83 11.41
C VAL A 70 0.73 -11.71 10.42
N SER A 71 1.54 -12.00 9.40
CA SER A 71 1.77 -11.11 8.26
C SER A 71 1.26 -11.74 6.95
N SER A 72 0.78 -10.90 6.06
CA SER A 72 0.41 -11.22 4.69
C SER A 72 0.97 -10.14 3.78
N TRP A 73 1.45 -10.49 2.60
CA TRP A 73 2.04 -9.50 1.70
C TRP A 73 1.72 -9.79 0.25
N ILE A 74 1.62 -8.71 -0.52
CA ILE A 74 1.45 -8.75 -1.96
C ILE A 74 2.60 -8.00 -2.60
N LYS A 75 3.15 -8.58 -3.65
CA LYS A 75 4.19 -7.96 -4.47
C LYS A 75 3.72 -7.78 -5.89
N MET A 76 3.90 -6.57 -6.39
CA MET A 76 3.51 -6.16 -7.73
C MET A 76 4.60 -5.30 -8.38
N GLY A 77 4.47 -5.03 -9.67
CA GLY A 77 5.28 -4.02 -10.34
C GLY A 77 4.62 -2.64 -10.33
N PRO A 78 5.28 -1.64 -10.92
CA PRO A 78 4.84 -0.25 -10.85
C PRO A 78 3.50 -0.01 -11.57
N ASP A 79 3.21 -0.78 -12.62
CA ASP A 79 1.99 -0.60 -13.41
C ASP A 79 0.74 -0.98 -12.59
N SER A 80 0.86 -2.00 -11.74
CA SER A 80 -0.22 -2.41 -10.83
C SER A 80 -0.48 -1.39 -9.71
N LEU A 81 0.53 -0.63 -9.29
CA LEU A 81 0.36 0.35 -8.22
C LEU A 81 -0.62 1.44 -8.62
N GLY A 82 -0.63 1.86 -9.89
CA GLY A 82 -1.59 2.84 -10.41
C GLY A 82 -3.03 2.40 -10.19
N PHE A 83 -3.36 1.14 -10.53
CA PHE A 83 -4.70 0.59 -10.33
C PHE A 83 -5.12 0.53 -8.86
N VAL A 84 -4.18 0.23 -7.95
CA VAL A 84 -4.43 0.20 -6.51
C VAL A 84 -4.70 1.61 -5.96
N VAL A 85 -3.88 2.60 -6.35
CA VAL A 85 -4.05 3.99 -5.93
C VAL A 85 -5.36 4.56 -6.46
N GLU A 86 -5.70 4.29 -7.72
CA GLU A 86 -6.97 4.71 -8.33
C GLU A 86 -8.17 4.13 -7.56
N GLY A 87 -8.15 2.83 -7.26
CA GLY A 87 -9.23 2.19 -6.49
C GLY A 87 -9.35 2.69 -5.05
N LEU A 88 -8.23 2.98 -4.39
CA LEU A 88 -8.21 3.62 -3.07
C LEU A 88 -8.81 5.03 -3.12
N ALA A 89 -8.44 5.83 -4.13
CA ALA A 89 -8.98 7.18 -4.31
C ALA A 89 -10.50 7.16 -4.53
N LEU A 90 -11.01 6.20 -5.33
CA LEU A 90 -12.45 6.00 -5.53
C LEU A 90 -13.16 5.63 -4.22
N CYS A 91 -12.55 4.81 -3.37
CA CYS A 91 -13.09 4.46 -2.06
C CYS A 91 -13.13 5.65 -1.09
N ILE A 92 -12.12 6.53 -1.10
CA ILE A 92 -12.09 7.72 -0.24
C ILE A 92 -13.17 8.72 -0.66
N LYS A 93 -13.33 8.94 -1.97
CA LYS A 93 -14.28 9.92 -2.51
C LYS A 93 -15.74 9.51 -2.32
N ASP A 94 -16.02 8.26 -1.95
CA ASP A 94 -17.37 7.69 -1.80
C ASP A 94 -18.25 7.89 -3.06
N THR A 95 -17.60 8.08 -4.21
CA THR A 95 -18.26 8.42 -5.47
C THR A 95 -18.84 7.19 -6.18
N GLN A 96 -18.48 5.98 -5.72
CA GLN A 96 -19.03 4.74 -6.24
C GLN A 96 -19.98 4.13 -5.21
N THR A 97 -21.24 3.97 -5.60
CA THR A 97 -22.24 3.23 -4.84
C THR A 97 -22.28 1.78 -5.34
N GLY A 98 -22.28 0.83 -4.40
CA GLY A 98 -22.41 -0.60 -4.72
C GLY A 98 -21.09 -1.32 -5.05
N LYS A 99 -21.16 -2.66 -5.03
CA LYS A 99 -20.00 -3.54 -5.17
C LYS A 99 -19.36 -3.40 -6.54
N TRP A 100 -18.04 -3.28 -6.58
CA TRP A 100 -17.30 -3.32 -7.84
C TRP A 100 -16.02 -4.15 -7.70
N VAL A 101 -15.59 -4.70 -8.84
CA VAL A 101 -14.36 -5.50 -8.96
C VAL A 101 -13.62 -5.05 -10.21
N ARG A 102 -12.33 -4.78 -10.07
CA ARG A 102 -11.40 -4.55 -11.18
C ARG A 102 -10.38 -5.66 -11.21
N ASN A 103 -10.18 -6.25 -12.39
CA ASN A 103 -9.19 -7.28 -12.62
C ASN A 103 -8.14 -6.79 -13.61
N TRP A 104 -6.88 -7.10 -13.37
CA TRP A 104 -5.79 -6.83 -14.31
C TRP A 104 -4.71 -7.90 -14.21
N ARG A 105 -3.74 -7.87 -15.13
CA ARG A 105 -2.63 -8.82 -15.17
C ARG A 105 -1.30 -8.10 -15.27
N GLU A 106 -0.33 -8.51 -14.47
CA GLU A 106 1.04 -8.00 -14.56
C GLU A 106 2.04 -9.12 -14.26
N ARG A 107 3.08 -9.26 -15.11
CA ARG A 107 4.18 -10.23 -14.92
C ARG A 107 3.70 -11.67 -14.66
N GLY A 108 2.64 -12.09 -15.36
CA GLY A 108 2.06 -13.43 -15.25
C GLY A 108 1.18 -13.65 -14.01
N ARG A 109 0.91 -12.63 -13.20
CA ARG A 109 -0.02 -12.69 -12.06
C ARG A 109 -1.31 -11.98 -12.40
N THR A 110 -2.42 -12.53 -11.94
CA THR A 110 -3.74 -11.88 -12.03
C THR A 110 -4.01 -11.18 -10.71
N TYR A 111 -4.39 -9.91 -10.78
CA TYR A 111 -4.73 -9.09 -9.63
C TYR A 111 -6.21 -8.75 -9.68
N SER A 112 -6.83 -8.69 -8.52
CA SER A 112 -8.21 -8.30 -8.34
C SER A 112 -8.29 -7.26 -7.23
N LEU A 113 -8.94 -6.13 -7.50
CA LEU A 113 -9.26 -5.11 -6.51
C LEU A 113 -10.78 -5.02 -6.44
N SER A 114 -11.35 -5.28 -5.27
CA SER A 114 -12.78 -5.07 -5.05
C SER A 114 -13.04 -4.10 -3.93
N TRP A 115 -14.16 -3.41 -4.04
CA TRP A 115 -14.76 -2.67 -2.95
C TRP A 115 -16.10 -3.31 -2.61
N ASP A 116 -16.34 -3.51 -1.33
CA ASP A 116 -17.57 -4.09 -0.82
C ASP A 116 -17.89 -3.50 0.56
N GLU A 117 -19.14 -3.69 0.99
CA GLU A 117 -19.64 -3.24 2.27
C GLU A 117 -20.14 -4.43 3.08
N ASN A 118 -19.73 -4.48 4.34
CA ASN A 118 -20.24 -5.46 5.30
C ASN A 118 -20.82 -4.74 6.53
N LYS A 119 -21.31 -5.52 7.52
CA LYS A 119 -21.87 -4.95 8.76
C LYS A 119 -20.89 -4.05 9.54
N GLY A 120 -19.59 -4.22 9.32
CA GLY A 120 -18.51 -3.41 9.89
C GLY A 120 -18.10 -2.20 9.03
N GLY A 121 -18.77 -1.95 7.90
CA GLY A 121 -18.50 -0.84 7.00
C GLY A 121 -17.89 -1.26 5.66
N SER A 122 -17.48 -0.26 4.87
CA SER A 122 -16.88 -0.44 3.55
C SER A 122 -15.41 -0.85 3.66
N PHE A 123 -14.98 -1.76 2.80
CA PHE A 123 -13.60 -2.24 2.74
C PHE A 123 -13.16 -2.49 1.30
N ILE A 124 -11.86 -2.40 1.09
CA ILE A 124 -11.19 -2.80 -0.14
C ILE A 124 -10.49 -4.13 0.10
N TRP A 125 -10.62 -5.02 -0.88
CA TRP A 125 -9.87 -6.26 -0.98
C TRP A 125 -8.94 -6.19 -2.19
N LEU A 126 -7.65 -6.48 -1.96
CA LEU A 126 -6.67 -6.70 -3.02
C LEU A 126 -6.24 -8.17 -2.98
N GLY A 127 -6.52 -8.88 -4.06
CA GLY A 127 -6.15 -10.27 -4.28
C GLY A 127 -5.13 -10.44 -5.40
N VAL A 128 -4.27 -11.45 -5.27
CA VAL A 128 -3.34 -11.88 -6.31
C VAL A 128 -3.42 -13.39 -6.48
N GLU A 129 -3.54 -13.82 -7.73
CA GLU A 129 -3.39 -15.21 -8.14
C GLU A 129 -2.11 -15.35 -8.97
N ASP A 130 -1.20 -16.22 -8.54
CA ASP A 130 0.02 -16.53 -9.30
C ASP A 130 -0.20 -17.61 -10.36
N LEU A 131 0.86 -17.93 -11.12
CA LEU A 131 0.82 -18.94 -12.18
C LEU A 131 0.53 -20.35 -11.66
N GLU A 132 0.77 -20.61 -10.36
CA GLU A 132 0.48 -21.88 -9.69
C GLU A 132 -0.93 -21.90 -9.08
N LYS A 133 -1.74 -20.87 -9.34
CA LYS A 133 -3.08 -20.64 -8.76
C LYS A 133 -3.07 -20.45 -7.23
N LYS A 134 -1.93 -20.09 -6.65
CA LYS A 134 -1.88 -19.67 -5.24
C LYS A 134 -2.46 -18.27 -5.11
N ARG A 135 -3.25 -18.07 -4.04
CA ARG A 135 -3.97 -16.84 -3.79
C ARG A 135 -3.45 -16.13 -2.54
N PHE A 136 -3.16 -14.84 -2.68
CA PHE A 136 -2.74 -13.96 -1.59
C PHE A 136 -3.69 -12.77 -1.55
N ASN A 137 -4.10 -12.37 -0.35
CA ASN A 137 -5.11 -11.35 -0.16
C ASN A 137 -4.70 -10.39 0.95
N ILE A 138 -5.00 -9.11 0.78
CA ILE A 138 -4.99 -8.11 1.85
C ILE A 138 -6.34 -7.40 1.89
N PHE A 139 -6.72 -6.96 3.08
CA PHE A 139 -8.01 -6.28 3.31
C PHE A 139 -7.79 -4.96 4.05
N ILE A 140 -8.21 -3.86 3.42
CA ILE A 140 -8.08 -2.50 3.95
C ILE A 140 -9.49 -1.98 4.22
N SER A 141 -9.86 -1.80 5.49
CA SER A 141 -11.12 -1.14 5.83
C SER A 141 -11.01 0.37 5.66
N LYS A 142 -12.14 1.07 5.50
CA LYS A 142 -12.17 2.55 5.44
C LYS A 142 -11.65 3.20 6.73
N GLY A 143 -11.63 2.47 7.84
CA GLY A 143 -11.41 3.02 9.18
C GLY A 143 -12.69 3.65 9.75
N LYS A 144 -12.59 4.19 10.96
CA LYS A 144 -13.66 4.97 11.60
C LYS A 144 -13.40 6.46 11.46
#